data_AF-A0A976HIQ8-F1
#
_entry.id   AF-A0A976HIQ8-F1
#
_cell.length_a   1.000
_cell.length_b   1.000
_cell.length_c   1.000
_cell.angle_alpha   90.00
_cell.angle_beta   90.00
_cell.angle_gamma   90.00
#
_symmetry.space_group_name_H-M   'P 1'
#
loop_
_entity.id
_entity.type
_entity.pdbx_description
1 polymer ?
#
loop_
_entity_poly.entity_id
_entity_poly.type
_entity_poly.pdbx_seq_one_letter_code
_entity_poly.pdbx_strand_id
1 'polypeptide(L)'
;MPIYEETYNIRSYEADTQNNVHLVSLANYLQDTADRHASALDVSVAQLLGRGLSWVLHRMHLQMSRLPNYLENITVKTYPSGIERVFLYRDFYLYDQTGELIGQATSTWLVIDVAKRQVISVPADVLAKFEQFRALPRLTPAKQKLPVLEAVQSKSQQVIVRKNEFDHNNHVNNSAYFQWLLEPFSDAFIDSHTLGSVDIIFKNECQRGDVVLSFYQSLGNNIFLHRIENQSGTELSQATTVWFGKEE
;
A
#
# COMPACT_ATOMS: atom_id res chain seq x y z
N MET A 1 -16.59 -14.63 -12.11
CA MET A 1 -17.17 -14.16 -10.83
C MET A 1 -16.66 -12.74 -10.62
N PRO A 2 -17.47 -11.74 -10.23
CA PRO A 2 -17.05 -10.33 -10.27
C PRO A 2 -16.01 -9.97 -9.19
N ILE A 3 -15.61 -10.90 -8.33
CA ILE A 3 -14.59 -10.67 -7.32
C ILE A 3 -13.40 -11.56 -7.68
N TYR A 4 -12.24 -10.94 -7.85
CA TYR A 4 -10.98 -11.66 -8.06
C TYR A 4 -10.39 -12.00 -6.70
N GLU A 5 -9.80 -13.18 -6.56
CA GLU A 5 -9.21 -13.64 -5.32
C GLU A 5 -7.91 -14.41 -5.55
N GLU A 6 -6.98 -14.26 -4.62
CA GLU A 6 -5.75 -15.03 -4.54
C GLU A 6 -5.58 -15.54 -3.11
N THR A 7 -4.96 -16.72 -2.97
CA THR A 7 -4.64 -17.28 -1.67
C THR A 7 -3.13 -17.33 -1.50
N TYR A 8 -2.64 -16.80 -0.38
CA TYR A 8 -1.23 -16.78 -0.03
C TYR A 8 -1.01 -17.61 1.23
N ASN A 9 -0.02 -18.50 1.16
CA ASN A 9 0.54 -19.13 2.34
C ASN A 9 1.72 -18.28 2.81
N ILE A 10 1.69 -17.80 4.06
CA ILE A 10 2.73 -16.92 4.59
C ILE A 10 4.01 -17.70 4.81
N ARG A 11 5.07 -17.30 4.11
CA ARG A 11 6.37 -17.97 4.12
C ARG A 11 7.26 -17.44 5.24
N SER A 12 8.31 -18.18 5.56
CA SER A 12 9.19 -17.86 6.70
C SER A 12 9.89 -16.51 6.59
N TYR A 13 10.20 -16.03 5.38
CA TYR A 13 10.81 -14.71 5.15
C TYR A 13 9.79 -13.56 5.05
N GLU A 14 8.50 -13.89 5.11
CA GLU A 14 7.41 -12.92 5.03
C GLU A 14 6.85 -12.59 6.41
N ALA A 15 7.37 -13.21 7.47
CA ALA A 15 6.96 -13.03 8.85
C ALA A 15 8.10 -12.51 9.73
N ASP A 16 7.75 -11.71 10.73
CA ASP A 16 8.67 -11.14 11.71
C ASP A 16 9.09 -12.13 12.80
N THR A 17 9.98 -11.66 13.68
CA THR A 17 10.48 -12.40 14.84
C THR A 17 9.38 -12.80 15.83
N GLN A 18 8.17 -12.28 15.67
CA GLN A 18 7.00 -12.52 16.50
C GLN A 18 5.94 -13.33 15.77
N ASN A 19 6.32 -13.95 14.65
CA ASN A 19 5.50 -14.84 13.85
C ASN A 19 4.40 -14.14 13.04
N ASN A 20 4.31 -12.81 13.04
CA ASN A 20 3.31 -12.05 12.29
C ASN A 20 3.81 -11.73 10.89
N VAL A 21 2.93 -11.68 9.90
CA VAL A 21 3.29 -11.22 8.56
C VAL A 21 3.86 -9.79 8.59
N HIS A 22 4.93 -9.56 7.84
CA HIS A 22 5.48 -8.23 7.64
C HIS A 22 4.53 -7.34 6.85
N LEU A 23 4.54 -6.05 7.17
CA LEU A 23 3.74 -5.05 6.45
C LEU A 23 4.08 -4.98 4.96
N VAL A 24 5.37 -5.12 4.60
CA VAL A 24 5.82 -5.17 3.20
C VAL A 24 5.21 -6.36 2.46
N SER A 25 5.08 -7.52 3.11
CA SER A 25 4.47 -8.73 2.54
C SER A 25 2.98 -8.52 2.30
N LEU A 26 2.25 -7.95 3.27
CA LEU A 26 0.84 -7.58 3.08
C LEU A 26 0.66 -6.61 1.90
N ALA A 27 1.47 -5.55 1.83
CA ALA A 27 1.43 -4.62 0.71
C ALA A 27 1.75 -5.29 -0.64
N ASN A 28 2.67 -6.26 -0.66
CA ASN A 28 2.94 -7.07 -1.85
C ASN A 28 1.74 -7.95 -2.26
N TYR A 29 1.08 -8.63 -1.31
CA TYR A 29 -0.09 -9.45 -1.63
C TYR A 29 -1.24 -8.62 -2.20
N LEU A 30 -1.51 -7.44 -1.64
CA LEU A 30 -2.55 -6.54 -2.15
C LEU A 30 -2.23 -6.09 -3.58
N GLN A 31 -0.99 -5.67 -3.84
CA GLN A 31 -0.58 -5.23 -5.18
C GLN A 31 -0.57 -6.38 -6.19
N ASP A 32 -0.03 -7.55 -5.85
CA ASP A 32 -0.02 -8.73 -6.72
C ASP A 32 -1.46 -9.17 -7.07
N THR A 33 -2.36 -9.23 -6.08
CA THR A 33 -3.78 -9.55 -6.34
C THR A 33 -4.44 -8.50 -7.25
N ALA A 34 -4.14 -7.21 -7.05
CA ALA A 34 -4.67 -6.13 -7.88
C ALA A 34 -4.15 -6.20 -9.32
N ASP A 35 -2.87 -6.48 -9.51
CA ASP A 35 -2.21 -6.57 -10.82
C ASP A 35 -2.68 -7.79 -11.61
N ARG A 36 -2.86 -8.94 -10.94
CA ARG A 36 -3.46 -10.14 -11.55
C ARG A 36 -4.89 -9.89 -11.98
N HIS A 37 -5.70 -9.25 -11.13
CA HIS A 37 -7.05 -8.84 -11.51
C HIS A 37 -7.04 -7.86 -12.69
N ALA A 38 -6.16 -6.85 -12.67
CA ALA A 38 -6.03 -5.90 -13.77
C ALA A 38 -5.62 -6.59 -15.08
N SER A 39 -4.75 -7.60 -15.01
CA SER A 39 -4.34 -8.41 -16.15
C SER A 39 -5.49 -9.24 -16.71
N ALA A 40 -6.28 -9.87 -15.83
CA ALA A 40 -7.49 -10.62 -16.22
C ALA A 40 -8.58 -9.74 -16.86
N LEU A 41 -8.54 -8.42 -16.59
CA LEU A 41 -9.42 -7.43 -17.20
C LEU A 41 -8.81 -6.76 -18.44
N ASP A 42 -7.62 -7.15 -18.88
CA ASP A 42 -6.89 -6.48 -19.96
C ASP A 42 -6.64 -4.98 -19.72
N VAL A 43 -6.32 -4.60 -18.49
CA VAL A 43 -5.99 -3.22 -18.07
C VAL A 43 -4.81 -3.16 -17.09
N SER A 44 -3.91 -4.14 -17.08
CA SER A 44 -2.68 -4.10 -16.29
C SER A 44 -1.72 -3.00 -16.76
N VAL A 45 -0.68 -2.73 -15.95
CA VAL A 45 0.40 -1.80 -16.32
C VAL A 45 0.99 -2.18 -17.68
N ALA A 46 1.29 -3.46 -17.92
CA ALA A 46 1.86 -3.92 -19.20
C ALA A 46 0.94 -3.61 -20.39
N GLN A 47 -0.37 -3.76 -20.23
CA GLN A 47 -1.36 -3.50 -21.29
C GLN A 47 -1.56 -2.00 -21.53
N LEU A 48 -1.53 -1.18 -20.48
CA LEU A 48 -1.61 0.28 -20.61
C LEU A 48 -0.34 0.88 -21.20
N LEU A 49 0.84 0.34 -20.88
CA LEU A 49 2.12 0.82 -21.42
C LEU A 49 2.16 0.74 -22.95
N GLY A 50 1.55 -0.30 -23.54
CA GLY A 50 1.37 -0.40 -24.99
C GLY A 50 0.56 0.74 -25.63
N ARG A 51 -0.15 1.52 -24.82
CA ARG A 51 -0.94 2.71 -25.22
C ARG A 51 -0.28 4.02 -24.79
N GLY A 52 0.94 3.98 -24.25
CA GLY A 52 1.63 5.13 -23.68
C GLY A 52 1.04 5.60 -22.33
N LEU A 53 0.30 4.72 -21.64
CA LEU A 53 -0.35 5.01 -20.36
C LEU A 53 0.23 4.13 -19.25
N SER A 54 0.11 4.55 -17.99
CA SER A 54 0.44 3.70 -16.84
C SER A 54 -0.46 4.00 -15.65
N TRP A 55 -0.60 3.01 -14.76
CA TRP A 55 -1.16 3.20 -13.43
C TRP A 55 -0.12 3.79 -12.49
N VAL A 56 -0.56 4.66 -11.60
CA VAL A 56 0.21 5.15 -10.45
C VAL A 56 -0.64 5.00 -9.19
N LEU A 57 -0.09 4.34 -8.16
CA LEU A 57 -0.71 4.25 -6.85
C LEU A 57 -0.57 5.60 -6.14
N HIS A 58 -1.70 6.23 -5.82
CA HIS A 58 -1.72 7.53 -5.14
C HIS A 58 -1.85 7.39 -3.63
N ARG A 59 -2.70 6.47 -3.16
CA ARG A 59 -2.97 6.27 -1.73
C ARG A 59 -3.36 4.82 -1.45
N MET A 60 -2.96 4.30 -0.29
CA MET A 60 -3.44 3.03 0.22
C MET A 60 -3.74 3.15 1.71
N HIS A 61 -4.92 2.69 2.12
CA HIS A 61 -5.33 2.62 3.52
C HIS A 61 -5.66 1.18 3.86
N LEU A 62 -4.84 0.58 4.71
CA LEU A 62 -4.96 -0.79 5.22
C LEU A 62 -5.38 -0.76 6.69
N GLN A 63 -6.30 -1.63 7.04
CA GLN A 63 -6.79 -1.85 8.40
C GLN A 63 -6.83 -3.35 8.68
N MET A 64 -6.24 -3.77 9.79
CA MET A 64 -6.18 -5.16 10.23
C MET A 64 -6.79 -5.27 11.63
N SER A 65 -7.69 -6.23 11.83
CA SER A 65 -8.14 -6.61 13.17
C SER A 65 -7.09 -7.48 13.88
N ARG A 66 -6.36 -8.29 13.11
CA ARG A 66 -5.16 -9.02 13.53
C ARG A 66 -4.21 -9.22 12.36
N LEU A 67 -2.92 -9.42 12.64
CA LEU A 67 -1.98 -9.87 11.62
C LEU A 67 -2.04 -11.41 11.49
N PRO A 68 -2.03 -11.96 10.27
CA PRO A 68 -1.91 -13.40 10.07
C PRO A 68 -0.49 -13.88 10.34
N ASN A 69 -0.38 -15.14 10.75
CA ASN A 69 0.86 -15.73 11.22
C ASN A 69 1.63 -16.48 10.14
N TYR A 70 2.91 -16.77 10.39
CA TYR A 70 3.69 -17.74 9.60
C TYR A 70 2.91 -19.06 9.41
N LEU A 71 2.97 -19.61 8.18
CA LEU A 71 2.24 -20.79 7.70
C LEU A 71 0.72 -20.65 7.61
N GLU A 72 0.14 -19.53 8.07
CA GLU A 72 -1.28 -19.28 7.88
C GLU A 72 -1.58 -19.03 6.40
N ASN A 73 -2.73 -19.55 5.95
CA ASN A 73 -3.28 -19.21 4.64
C ASN A 73 -4.21 -18.02 4.78
N ILE A 74 -4.04 -17.03 3.91
CA ILE A 74 -4.97 -15.92 3.78
C ILE A 74 -5.50 -15.83 2.36
N THR A 75 -6.76 -15.43 2.23
CA THR A 75 -7.38 -15.13 0.94
C THR A 75 -7.57 -13.63 0.81
N VAL A 76 -6.96 -13.04 -0.22
CA VAL A 76 -7.13 -11.63 -0.58
C VAL A 76 -8.14 -11.55 -1.71
N LYS A 77 -9.24 -10.84 -1.48
CA LYS A 77 -10.25 -10.54 -2.49
C LYS A 77 -10.16 -9.09 -2.92
N THR A 78 -10.29 -8.79 -4.21
CA THR A 78 -10.21 -7.41 -4.71
C THR A 78 -11.07 -7.15 -5.93
N TYR A 79 -11.52 -5.91 -6.06
CA TYR A 79 -12.17 -5.39 -7.26
C TYR A 79 -12.10 -3.86 -7.34
N PRO A 80 -12.16 -3.27 -8.55
CA PRO A 80 -12.42 -1.84 -8.72
C PRO A 80 -13.77 -1.48 -8.07
N SER A 81 -13.75 -0.56 -7.11
CA SER A 81 -14.92 -0.21 -6.30
C SER A 81 -15.59 1.09 -6.74
N GLY A 82 -14.91 1.93 -7.52
CA GLY A 82 -15.53 3.11 -8.10
C GLY A 82 -14.55 4.08 -8.76
N ILE A 83 -15.11 5.19 -9.23
CA ILE A 83 -14.35 6.31 -9.80
C ILE A 83 -14.95 7.63 -9.31
N GLU A 84 -14.07 8.59 -9.03
CA GLU A 84 -14.42 9.98 -8.80
C GLU A 84 -13.44 10.89 -9.55
N ARG A 85 -13.93 11.61 -10.57
CA ARG A 85 -13.10 12.43 -11.47
C ARG A 85 -11.98 11.59 -12.11
N VAL A 86 -10.73 11.80 -11.69
CA VAL A 86 -9.54 11.08 -12.18
C VAL A 86 -9.12 9.94 -11.24
N PHE A 87 -9.71 9.84 -10.06
CA PHE A 87 -9.35 8.84 -9.04
C PHE A 87 -10.13 7.56 -9.25
N LEU A 88 -9.42 6.46 -9.48
CA LEU A 88 -9.99 5.12 -9.48
C LEU A 88 -9.79 4.49 -8.11
N TYR A 89 -10.86 3.96 -7.52
CA TYR A 89 -10.84 3.26 -6.25
C TYR A 89 -10.86 1.74 -6.46
N ARG A 90 -10.12 1.04 -5.60
CA ARG A 90 -10.10 -0.42 -5.51
C ARG A 90 -10.13 -0.83 -4.05
N ASP A 91 -10.96 -1.82 -3.76
CA ASP A 91 -11.12 -2.35 -2.40
C ASP A 91 -10.47 -3.73 -2.29
N PHE A 92 -10.10 -4.06 -1.06
CA PHE A 92 -9.53 -5.34 -0.68
C PHE A 92 -10.17 -5.85 0.61
N TYR A 93 -10.35 -7.16 0.67
CA TYR A 93 -10.79 -7.88 1.86
C TYR A 93 -9.84 -9.05 2.09
N LEU A 94 -9.35 -9.19 3.30
CA LEU A 94 -8.41 -10.24 3.71
C LEU A 94 -9.13 -11.17 4.65
N TYR A 95 -9.21 -12.44 4.28
CA TYR A 95 -9.81 -13.50 5.07
C TYR A 95 -8.75 -14.48 5.53
N ASP A 96 -8.91 -15.01 6.73
CA ASP A 96 -8.09 -16.14 7.18
C ASP A 96 -8.59 -17.48 6.65
N GLN A 97 -7.86 -18.55 7.01
CA GLN A 97 -8.18 -19.93 6.63
C GLN A 97 -9.54 -20.44 7.15
N THR A 98 -10.13 -19.79 8.16
CA THR A 98 -11.46 -20.13 8.68
C THR A 98 -12.58 -19.37 7.96
N GLY A 99 -12.22 -18.38 7.13
CA GLY A 99 -13.15 -17.48 6.45
C GLY A 99 -13.51 -16.24 7.27
N GLU A 100 -12.81 -15.96 8.37
CA GLU A 100 -12.99 -14.74 9.16
C GLU A 100 -12.34 -13.55 8.44
N LEU A 101 -13.03 -12.40 8.40
CA LEU A 101 -12.47 -11.16 7.88
C LEU A 101 -11.47 -10.58 8.88
N ILE A 102 -10.19 -10.65 8.54
CA ILE A 102 -9.08 -10.20 9.41
C ILE A 102 -8.53 -8.83 9.00
N GLY A 103 -8.92 -8.33 7.83
CA GLY A 103 -8.49 -7.02 7.36
C GLY A 103 -9.21 -6.54 6.11
N GLN A 104 -9.08 -5.25 5.86
CA GLN A 104 -9.62 -4.58 4.68
C GLN A 104 -8.69 -3.46 4.24
N ALA A 105 -8.70 -3.14 2.95
CA ALA A 105 -7.96 -2.00 2.45
C ALA A 105 -8.70 -1.27 1.32
N THR A 106 -8.41 0.02 1.19
CA THR A 106 -8.77 0.82 0.02
C THR A 106 -7.51 1.33 -0.65
N SER A 107 -7.51 1.42 -1.97
CA SER A 107 -6.45 2.05 -2.74
C SER A 107 -7.01 3.00 -3.78
N THR A 108 -6.26 4.07 -4.03
CA THR A 108 -6.58 5.09 -5.04
C THR A 108 -5.52 5.10 -6.11
N TRP A 109 -5.94 4.99 -7.36
CA TRP A 109 -5.08 4.90 -8.54
C TRP A 109 -5.38 6.04 -9.50
N LEU A 110 -4.34 6.46 -10.21
CA LEU A 110 -4.39 7.47 -11.27
C LEU A 110 -3.86 6.85 -12.58
N VAL A 111 -4.39 7.30 -13.71
CA VAL A 111 -3.80 7.02 -15.02
C VAL A 111 -2.91 8.19 -15.43
N ILE A 112 -1.68 7.90 -15.85
CA ILE A 112 -0.77 8.90 -16.40
C ILE A 112 -0.50 8.65 -17.88
N ASP A 113 -0.33 9.74 -18.64
CA ASP A 113 0.36 9.73 -19.93
C ASP A 113 1.87 9.68 -19.64
N VAL A 114 2.52 8.59 -20.07
CA VAL A 114 3.93 8.31 -19.74
C VAL A 114 4.87 9.32 -20.37
N ALA A 115 4.59 9.76 -21.61
CA ALA A 115 5.44 10.70 -22.32
C ALA A 115 5.35 12.11 -21.71
N LYS A 116 4.15 12.53 -21.32
CA LYS A 116 3.91 13.85 -20.72
C LYS A 116 4.13 13.90 -19.22
N ARG A 117 4.20 12.74 -18.54
CA ARG A 117 4.19 12.60 -17.08
C ARG A 117 3.01 13.35 -16.44
N GLN A 118 1.84 13.26 -17.04
CA GLN A 118 0.63 13.99 -16.62
C GLN A 118 -0.52 13.03 -16.31
N VAL A 119 -1.24 13.33 -15.24
CA VAL A 119 -2.48 12.62 -14.91
C VAL A 119 -3.53 12.94 -15.97
N ILE A 120 -4.19 11.89 -16.48
CA ILE A 120 -5.28 12.01 -17.44
C ILE A 120 -6.56 11.39 -16.87
N SER A 121 -7.69 11.66 -17.54
CA SER A 121 -8.92 10.94 -17.26
C SER A 121 -8.78 9.46 -17.62
N VAL A 122 -9.43 8.60 -16.85
CA VAL A 122 -9.44 7.15 -17.11
C VAL A 122 -10.10 6.90 -18.48
N PRO A 123 -9.45 6.15 -19.40
CA PRO A 123 -10.01 5.86 -20.71
C PRO A 123 -11.40 5.18 -20.62
N ALA A 124 -12.32 5.54 -21.52
CA ALA A 124 -13.70 5.04 -21.47
C ALA A 124 -13.79 3.51 -21.61
N ASP A 125 -12.90 2.90 -22.40
CA ASP A 125 -12.82 1.45 -22.57
C ASP A 125 -12.36 0.72 -21.30
N VAL A 126 -11.50 1.35 -20.49
CA VAL A 126 -11.11 0.85 -19.17
C VAL A 126 -12.30 0.94 -18.22
N LEU A 127 -13.02 2.05 -18.21
CA LEU A 127 -14.20 2.24 -17.37
C LEU A 127 -15.32 1.25 -17.68
N ALA A 128 -15.56 0.96 -18.96
CA ALA A 128 -16.58 0.00 -19.38
C ALA A 128 -16.34 -1.40 -18.78
N LYS A 129 -15.08 -1.81 -18.60
CA LYS A 129 -14.71 -3.09 -17.99
C LYS A 129 -14.99 -3.14 -16.49
N PHE A 130 -15.03 -1.99 -15.82
CA PHE A 130 -15.29 -1.91 -14.39
C PHE A 130 -16.77 -1.83 -14.04
N GLU A 131 -17.63 -1.61 -15.03
CA GLU A 131 -19.07 -1.47 -14.85
C GLU A 131 -19.72 -2.71 -14.23
N GLN A 132 -19.16 -3.90 -14.50
CA GLN A 132 -19.60 -5.16 -13.92
C GLN A 132 -19.45 -5.24 -12.38
N PHE A 133 -18.64 -4.36 -11.78
CA PHE A 133 -18.41 -4.32 -10.33
C PHE A 133 -19.26 -3.28 -9.62
N ARG A 134 -20.04 -2.47 -10.36
CA ARG A 134 -20.78 -1.32 -9.82
C ARG A 134 -21.75 -1.71 -8.69
N ALA A 135 -22.34 -2.92 -8.76
CA ALA A 135 -23.29 -3.42 -7.78
C ALA A 135 -22.64 -4.05 -6.53
N LEU A 136 -21.31 -4.21 -6.50
CA LEU A 136 -20.62 -4.77 -5.35
C LEU A 136 -20.56 -3.77 -4.19
N PRO A 137 -20.45 -4.26 -2.93
CA PRO A 137 -20.20 -3.41 -1.77
C PRO A 137 -18.95 -2.56 -1.95
N ARG A 138 -18.94 -1.38 -1.34
CA ARG A 138 -17.83 -0.44 -1.45
C ARG A 138 -17.44 0.03 -0.07
N LEU A 139 -16.16 -0.01 0.23
CA LEU A 139 -15.59 0.62 1.41
C LEU A 139 -15.59 2.13 1.22
N THR A 140 -15.60 2.87 2.33
CA THR A 140 -15.45 4.32 2.30
C THR A 140 -13.99 4.63 1.95
N PRO A 141 -13.69 5.32 0.83
CA PRO A 141 -12.32 5.64 0.48
C PRO A 141 -11.71 6.64 1.48
N ALA A 142 -10.43 6.47 1.80
CA ALA A 142 -9.69 7.48 2.54
C ALA A 142 -9.50 8.74 1.67
N LYS A 143 -10.27 9.80 1.95
CA LYS A 143 -10.24 11.07 1.18
C LYS A 143 -9.72 12.26 1.96
N GLN A 144 -9.70 12.17 3.30
CA GLN A 144 -9.24 13.25 4.15
C GLN A 144 -7.74 13.49 3.94
N LYS A 145 -7.32 14.75 3.94
CA LYS A 145 -5.89 15.07 3.94
C LYS A 145 -5.29 14.56 5.24
N LEU A 146 -4.10 13.97 5.14
CA LEU A 146 -3.33 13.61 6.33
C LEU A 146 -2.82 14.90 6.99
N PRO A 147 -2.78 14.97 8.33
CA PRO A 147 -2.10 16.04 9.02
C PRO A 147 -0.63 16.14 8.59
N VAL A 148 -0.09 17.36 8.60
CA VAL A 148 1.32 17.57 8.25
C VAL A 148 2.17 17.31 9.47
N LEU A 149 3.28 16.58 9.28
CA LEU A 149 4.30 16.42 10.30
C LEU A 149 5.06 17.74 10.45
N GLU A 150 4.83 18.44 11.56
CA GLU A 150 5.44 19.74 11.86
C GLU A 150 6.66 19.59 12.79
N ALA A 151 6.61 18.64 13.73
CA ALA A 151 7.66 18.42 14.72
C ALA A 151 8.22 16.99 14.58
N VAL A 152 9.45 16.88 14.08
CA VAL A 152 10.16 15.59 13.99
C VAL A 152 10.52 15.10 15.39
N GLN A 153 9.88 14.01 15.83
CA GLN A 153 10.22 13.37 17.11
C GLN A 153 11.37 12.38 16.95
N SER A 154 11.35 11.60 15.87
CA SER A 154 12.42 10.65 15.54
C SER A 154 12.66 10.63 14.04
N LYS A 155 13.85 10.20 13.65
CA LYS A 155 14.23 9.92 12.27
C LYS A 155 14.99 8.61 12.18
N SER A 156 14.83 7.90 11.06
CA SER A 156 15.62 6.72 10.77
C SER A 156 17.10 7.07 10.59
N GLN A 157 17.94 6.03 10.58
CA GLN A 157 19.22 6.13 9.88
C GLN A 157 18.99 6.32 8.37
N GLN A 158 20.03 6.70 7.65
CA GLN A 158 19.97 6.77 6.18
C GLN A 158 19.66 5.38 5.60
N VAL A 159 18.53 5.26 4.92
CA VAL A 159 18.13 4.03 4.22
C VAL A 159 18.54 4.16 2.77
N ILE A 160 19.48 3.32 2.33
CA ILE A 160 19.89 3.29 0.92
C ILE A 160 18.88 2.41 0.18
N VAL A 161 18.24 2.95 -0.86
CA VAL A 161 17.31 2.18 -1.69
C VAL A 161 18.05 1.00 -2.31
N ARG A 162 17.58 -0.21 -2.00
CA ARG A 162 18.24 -1.46 -2.36
C ARG A 162 17.87 -1.88 -3.77
N LYS A 163 18.75 -2.66 -4.41
CA LYS A 163 18.54 -3.11 -5.80
C LYS A 163 17.29 -3.98 -5.97
N ASN A 164 16.91 -4.74 -4.94
CA ASN A 164 15.75 -5.64 -4.92
C ASN A 164 14.44 -4.93 -4.51
N GLU A 165 14.48 -3.63 -4.21
CA GLU A 165 13.28 -2.83 -3.96
C GLU A 165 12.69 -2.30 -5.28
N PHE A 166 13.34 -2.54 -6.41
CA PHE A 166 12.83 -2.21 -7.74
C PHE A 166 11.91 -3.32 -8.27
N ASP A 167 10.77 -2.92 -8.81
CA ASP A 167 9.83 -3.81 -9.48
C ASP A 167 10.22 -4.06 -10.94
N HIS A 168 9.42 -4.90 -11.64
CA HIS A 168 9.63 -5.18 -13.06
C HIS A 168 9.36 -3.97 -13.97
N ASN A 169 8.74 -2.90 -13.46
CA ASN A 169 8.53 -1.64 -14.16
C ASN A 169 9.72 -0.68 -13.99
N ASN A 170 10.79 -1.11 -13.31
CA ASN A 170 11.98 -0.32 -13.00
C ASN A 170 11.68 0.92 -12.13
N HIS A 171 10.65 0.84 -11.28
CA HIS A 171 10.38 1.80 -10.22
C HIS A 171 10.60 1.15 -8.86
N VAL A 172 10.82 1.95 -7.82
CA VAL A 172 10.78 1.40 -6.45
C VAL A 172 9.36 0.91 -6.19
N ASN A 173 9.23 -0.35 -5.78
CA ASN A 173 7.94 -0.94 -5.41
C ASN A 173 7.36 -0.16 -4.23
N ASN A 174 6.08 0.23 -4.31
CA ASN A 174 5.39 0.95 -3.25
C ASN A 174 5.44 0.21 -1.90
N SER A 175 5.58 -1.12 -1.92
CA SER A 175 5.73 -1.92 -0.69
C SER A 175 6.99 -1.57 0.11
N ALA A 176 8.06 -1.08 -0.54
CA ALA A 176 9.27 -0.63 0.14
C ALA A 176 8.98 0.56 1.08
N TYR A 177 8.06 1.45 0.69
CA TYR A 177 7.68 2.60 1.51
C TYR A 177 7.06 2.15 2.84
N PHE A 178 6.26 1.09 2.83
CA PHE A 178 5.69 0.52 4.06
C PHE A 178 6.77 0.01 5.01
N GLN A 179 7.87 -0.54 4.48
CA GLN A 179 9.03 -0.92 5.30
C GLN A 179 9.72 0.32 5.86
N TRP A 180 9.93 1.35 5.04
CA TRP A 180 10.58 2.59 5.46
C TRP A 180 9.81 3.34 6.55
N LEU A 181 8.48 3.22 6.61
CA LEU A 181 7.68 3.77 7.72
C LEU A 181 8.10 3.20 9.09
N LEU A 182 8.63 1.97 9.10
CA LEU A 182 8.98 1.27 10.35
C LEU A 182 10.40 1.59 10.84
N GLU A 183 11.29 2.02 9.95
CA GLU A 183 12.71 2.27 10.22
C GLU A 183 13.03 3.23 11.38
N PRO A 184 12.23 4.28 11.69
CA PRO A 184 12.54 5.17 12.81
C PRO A 184 12.08 4.63 14.18
N PHE A 185 11.31 3.54 14.23
CA PHE A 185 10.88 2.94 15.50
C PHE A 185 12.01 2.11 16.12
N SER A 186 12.04 2.04 17.45
CA SER A 186 12.97 1.16 18.15
C SER A 186 12.47 -0.29 18.13
N ASP A 187 13.39 -1.23 18.23
CA ASP A 187 13.07 -2.66 18.36
C ASP A 187 12.10 -2.90 19.53
N ALA A 188 12.36 -2.26 20.68
CA ALA A 188 11.48 -2.36 21.85
C ALA A 188 10.02 -1.92 21.56
N PHE A 189 9.81 -0.93 20.69
CA PHE A 189 8.46 -0.53 20.29
C PHE A 189 7.83 -1.57 19.36
N ILE A 190 8.56 -2.03 18.34
CA ILE A 190 8.11 -3.08 17.40
C ILE A 190 7.79 -4.38 18.14
N ASP A 191 8.56 -4.72 19.16
CA ASP A 191 8.36 -5.91 19.98
C ASP A 191 7.13 -5.79 20.87
N SER A 192 6.82 -4.61 21.40
CA SER A 192 5.67 -4.40 22.31
C SER A 192 4.36 -4.00 21.63
N HIS A 193 4.36 -3.71 20.33
CA HIS A 193 3.18 -3.20 19.61
C HIS A 193 2.87 -3.96 18.33
N THR A 194 1.60 -4.01 17.96
CA THR A 194 1.10 -4.58 16.70
C THR A 194 0.47 -3.48 15.86
N LEU A 195 0.80 -3.45 14.56
CA LEU A 195 0.20 -2.50 13.63
C LEU A 195 -1.28 -2.84 13.40
N GLY A 196 -2.17 -1.88 13.64
CA GLY A 196 -3.60 -2.00 13.35
C GLY A 196 -4.04 -1.34 12.06
N SER A 197 -3.42 -0.20 11.71
CA SER A 197 -3.77 0.52 10.48
C SER A 197 -2.58 1.30 9.94
N VAL A 198 -2.52 1.42 8.61
CA VAL A 198 -1.65 2.34 7.88
C VAL A 198 -2.42 3.03 6.76
N ASP A 199 -2.35 4.36 6.71
CA ASP A 199 -2.88 5.18 5.62
C ASP A 199 -1.73 5.98 5.01
N ILE A 200 -1.29 5.60 3.80
CA ILE A 200 -0.13 6.18 3.11
C ILE A 200 -0.56 6.86 1.81
N ILE A 201 -0.05 8.07 1.60
CA ILE A 201 -0.15 8.85 0.35
C ILE A 201 1.22 8.91 -0.31
N PHE A 202 1.31 8.43 -1.54
CA PHE A 202 2.50 8.50 -2.39
C PHE A 202 2.48 9.81 -3.19
N LYS A 203 3.58 10.55 -3.14
CA LYS A 203 3.69 11.89 -3.76
C LYS A 203 4.73 11.95 -4.86
N ASN A 204 5.91 11.40 -4.61
CA ASN A 204 7.01 11.40 -5.56
C ASN A 204 7.69 10.02 -5.61
N GLU A 205 8.16 9.69 -6.81
CA GLU A 205 8.94 8.48 -7.06
C GLU A 205 10.35 8.62 -6.49
N CYS A 206 10.90 7.50 -6.04
CA CYS A 206 12.29 7.38 -5.63
C CYS A 206 13.12 6.75 -6.77
N GLN A 207 14.36 7.22 -6.95
CA GLN A 207 15.26 6.78 -8.03
C GLN A 207 16.31 5.79 -7.50
N ARG A 208 16.97 5.09 -8.43
CA ARG A 208 18.06 4.16 -8.08
C ARG A 208 19.24 4.91 -7.48
N GLY A 209 19.64 4.49 -6.29
CA GLY A 209 20.77 5.09 -5.56
C GLY A 209 20.38 6.28 -4.69
N ASP A 210 19.09 6.65 -4.64
CA ASP A 210 18.62 7.61 -3.66
C ASP A 210 18.84 7.08 -2.24
N VAL A 211 19.16 8.02 -1.35
CA VAL A 211 19.13 7.80 0.09
C VAL A 211 17.83 8.38 0.63
N VAL A 212 17.15 7.60 1.45
CA VAL A 212 15.84 7.91 2.03
C VAL A 212 15.99 8.15 3.53
N LEU A 213 15.25 9.13 4.04
CA LEU A 213 15.04 9.38 5.45
C LEU A 213 13.56 9.25 5.77
N SER A 214 13.26 8.47 6.80
CA SER A 214 11.92 8.32 7.35
C SER A 214 11.82 9.06 8.68
N PHE A 215 10.72 9.76 8.88
CA PHE A 215 10.46 10.59 10.05
C PHE A 215 9.11 10.22 10.63
N TYR A 216 8.97 10.27 11.96
CA TYR A 216 7.65 10.25 12.58
C TYR A 216 7.45 11.33 13.65
N GLN A 217 6.18 11.61 13.91
CA GLN A 217 5.68 12.39 15.04
C GLN A 217 4.55 11.61 15.72
N SER A 218 4.61 11.46 17.05
CA SER A 218 3.50 10.88 17.81
C SER A 218 2.38 11.91 18.00
N LEU A 219 1.13 11.48 17.81
CA LEU A 219 -0.07 12.24 18.16
C LEU A 219 -0.69 11.78 19.49
N GLY A 220 0.00 10.88 20.22
CA GLY A 220 -0.56 10.19 21.38
C GLY A 220 -1.43 8.99 20.99
N ASN A 221 -1.82 8.19 21.98
CA ASN A 221 -2.68 7.00 21.82
C ASN A 221 -2.19 6.03 20.72
N ASN A 222 -0.87 5.86 20.60
CA ASN A 222 -0.24 5.00 19.59
C ASN A 222 -0.58 5.35 18.13
N ILE A 223 -0.85 6.63 17.87
CA ILE A 223 -1.04 7.19 16.53
C ILE A 223 0.22 7.96 16.13
N PHE A 224 0.74 7.69 14.94
CA PHE A 224 1.96 8.30 14.43
C PHE A 224 1.74 8.87 13.03
N LEU A 225 2.17 10.12 12.84
CA LEU A 225 2.33 10.72 11.52
C LEU A 225 3.71 10.38 10.99
N HIS A 226 3.81 10.12 9.69
CA HIS A 226 5.03 9.77 9.01
C HIS A 226 5.28 10.67 7.82
N ARG A 227 6.55 10.94 7.57
CA ARG A 227 7.01 11.60 6.35
C ARG A 227 8.25 10.87 5.86
N ILE A 228 8.32 10.60 4.56
CA ILE A 228 9.49 10.02 3.92
C ILE A 228 10.03 11.02 2.92
N GLU A 229 11.33 11.30 2.98
CA GLU A 229 12.03 12.21 2.08
C GLU A 229 13.24 11.53 1.45
N ASN A 230 13.63 11.96 0.25
CA ASN A 230 14.94 11.62 -0.28
C ASN A 230 16.03 12.58 0.22
N GLN A 231 17.29 12.29 -0.12
CA GLN A 231 18.48 13.09 0.22
C GLN A 231 18.44 14.56 -0.23
N SER A 232 17.57 14.90 -1.19
CA SER A 232 17.37 16.28 -1.65
C SER A 232 16.27 17.02 -0.88
N GLY A 233 15.63 16.38 0.11
CA GLY A 233 14.50 16.92 0.85
C GLY A 233 13.17 16.83 0.09
N THR A 234 13.12 16.11 -1.04
CA THR A 234 11.86 15.89 -1.75
C THR A 234 11.01 14.91 -0.97
N GLU A 235 9.81 15.35 -0.58
CA GLU A 235 8.84 14.50 0.12
C GLU A 235 8.32 13.41 -0.83
N LEU A 236 8.63 12.15 -0.52
CA LEU A 236 8.23 10.98 -1.30
C LEU A 236 6.86 10.46 -0.89
N SER A 237 6.57 10.45 0.42
CA SER A 237 5.26 10.03 0.95
C SER A 237 4.95 10.67 2.30
N GLN A 238 3.66 10.63 2.65
CA GLN A 238 3.15 10.90 3.99
C GLN A 238 2.28 9.73 4.43
N ALA A 239 2.30 9.37 5.71
CA ALA A 239 1.43 8.33 6.21
C ALA A 239 0.94 8.58 7.63
N THR A 240 -0.07 7.83 8.03
CA THR A 240 -0.49 7.70 9.44
C THR A 240 -0.48 6.22 9.79
N THR A 241 0.04 5.87 10.97
CA THR A 241 -0.10 4.51 11.51
C THR A 241 -0.77 4.53 12.86
N VAL A 242 -1.56 3.48 13.13
CA VAL A 242 -2.21 3.22 14.41
C VAL A 242 -1.75 1.87 14.90
N TRP A 243 -1.34 1.81 16.17
CA TRP A 243 -0.81 0.60 16.79
C TRP A 243 -1.57 0.23 18.05
N PHE A 244 -1.60 -1.05 18.35
CA PHE A 244 -2.14 -1.61 19.58
C PHE A 244 -0.99 -2.12 20.44
N GLY A 245 -1.02 -1.85 21.73
CA GLY A 245 -0.09 -2.49 22.67
C GLY A 245 -0.41 -3.97 22.76
N LYS A 246 0.61 -4.81 22.84
CA LYS A 246 0.44 -6.23 23.14
C LYS A 246 0.19 -6.34 24.64
N GLU A 247 -0.93 -6.94 25.03
CA GLU A 247 -1.13 -7.32 26.43
C GLU A 247 -0.09 -8.40 26.78
N GLU A 248 0.51 -8.31 27.98
CA GLU A 248 1.43 -9.34 28.52
C GLU A 248 0.72 -10.68 28.77
#